data_AF-A0A1E4G436-F1
#
_entry.id   AF-A0A1E4G436-F1
#
_cell.length_a   1.000
_cell.length_b   1.000
_cell.length_c   1.000
_cell.angle_alpha   90.00
_cell.angle_beta   90.00
_cell.angle_gamma   90.00
#
_symmetry.space_group_name_H-M   'P 1'
#
loop_
_entity.id
_entity.type
_entity.pdbx_description
1 polymer ?
#
loop_
_entity_poly.entity_id
_entity_poly.type
_entity_poly.pdbx_seq_one_letter_code
_entity_poly.pdbx_strand_id
1 'polypeptide(L)'
;MTDGSRIWLSRALRLGLLAFAAAGLIGSVLYLLKDNPRSFVVQAEARGVTARIDHPAMSQWLLDRAQVCFRRERRAPAIPADQAPDAVCDARLFEVVAAENLEIFWPEKAEIRLNRAGPASPLLITLLGAPEQAVEVAGRPLTSADLVVVESADWLGNSPLTIAGHIVVGSRPGPGETGNLLGGSYAVSERLPLAPAATPIMSGQLLSGDAVEILLRKDCAAATGEQACPDGGRGARHYQPSQSFGFVEPRGADDAGFGVTLYAETSDASLSIDRFGASEIIVTPNWVHRALANPVLLGGSAILAILSGLSSLNFLAPLGLWAWRVRGGKTEAVAEEQPVVAAISRPGEPDAAPPAS
;
A
#
# COMPACT_ATOMS: atom_id res chain seq x y z
N MET A 1 -27.57 -2.69 58.54
CA MET A 1 -27.09 -1.99 57.33
C MET A 1 -28.31 -1.40 56.65
N THR A 2 -28.41 -0.07 56.64
CA THR A 2 -29.55 0.69 56.14
C THR A 2 -29.54 0.71 54.61
N ASP A 3 -30.71 0.74 53.96
CA ASP A 3 -30.84 0.79 52.49
C ASP A 3 -30.01 1.91 51.84
N GLY A 4 -29.74 2.99 52.58
CA GLY A 4 -28.87 4.08 52.13
C GLY A 4 -27.44 3.65 51.78
N SER A 5 -26.84 2.67 52.47
CA SER A 5 -25.45 2.27 52.20
C SER A 5 -25.31 1.47 50.90
N ARG A 6 -26.32 0.68 50.52
CA ARG A 6 -26.33 -0.07 49.26
C ARG A 6 -26.48 0.86 48.04
N ILE A 7 -27.29 1.91 48.18
CA ILE A 7 -27.48 2.91 47.11
C ILE A 7 -26.17 3.69 46.90
N TRP A 8 -25.47 4.08 47.96
CA TRP A 8 -24.22 4.81 47.84
C TRP A 8 -23.09 3.96 47.23
N LEU A 9 -22.94 2.70 47.67
CA LEU A 9 -21.91 1.80 47.15
C LEU A 9 -22.10 1.52 45.65
N SER A 10 -23.34 1.30 45.20
CA SER A 10 -23.63 1.05 43.78
C SER A 10 -23.38 2.27 42.90
N ARG A 11 -23.63 3.49 43.39
CA ARG A 11 -23.32 4.73 42.68
C ARG A 11 -21.81 4.96 42.59
N ALA A 12 -21.08 4.77 43.69
CA ALA A 12 -19.63 4.92 43.71
C ALA A 12 -18.95 3.93 42.76
N LEU A 13 -19.39 2.66 42.73
CA LEU A 13 -18.86 1.65 41.82
C LEU A 13 -19.12 2.00 40.35
N ARG A 14 -20.34 2.46 40.01
CA ARG A 14 -20.68 2.88 38.64
C ARG A 14 -19.85 4.08 38.19
N LEU A 15 -19.70 5.09 39.05
CA LEU A 15 -18.87 6.27 38.75
C LEU A 15 -17.40 5.88 38.58
N GLY A 16 -16.88 5.00 39.43
CA GLY A 16 -15.51 4.47 39.30
C GLY A 16 -15.27 3.74 37.99
N LEU A 17 -16.19 2.84 37.60
CA LEU A 17 -16.13 2.12 36.33
C LEU A 17 -16.20 3.05 35.11
N LEU A 18 -17.08 4.05 35.15
CA LEU A 18 -17.18 5.06 34.09
C LEU A 18 -15.91 5.91 33.98
N ALA A 19 -15.35 6.36 35.11
CA ALA A 19 -14.11 7.13 35.12
C ALA A 19 -12.92 6.30 34.58
N PHE A 20 -12.83 5.02 34.97
CA PHE A 20 -11.80 4.12 34.46
C PHE A 20 -11.96 3.87 32.95
N ALA A 21 -13.18 3.62 32.48
CA ALA A 21 -13.46 3.45 31.05
C ALA A 21 -13.13 4.73 30.24
N ALA A 22 -13.49 5.91 30.76
CA ALA A 22 -13.17 7.20 30.15
C ALA A 22 -11.65 7.44 30.09
N ALA A 23 -10.93 7.18 31.19
CA ALA A 23 -9.48 7.30 31.22
C ALA A 23 -8.80 6.33 30.23
N GLY A 24 -9.28 5.08 30.14
CA GLY A 24 -8.80 4.10 29.17
C GLY A 24 -9.03 4.54 27.72
N LEU A 25 -10.19 5.13 27.43
CA LEU A 25 -10.50 5.67 26.10
C LEU A 25 -9.62 6.89 25.77
N ILE A 26 -9.46 7.82 26.71
CA ILE A 26 -8.57 8.99 26.54
C ILE A 26 -7.13 8.52 26.29
N GLY A 27 -6.61 7.57 27.09
CA GLY A 27 -5.28 7.00 26.90
C GLY A 27 -5.11 6.34 25.53
N SER A 28 -6.15 5.62 25.06
CA SER A 28 -6.15 5.00 23.72
C SER A 28 -6.15 6.05 22.61
N VAL A 29 -6.93 7.12 22.75
CA VAL A 29 -6.96 8.24 21.79
C VAL A 29 -5.60 8.96 21.77
N LEU A 30 -5.02 9.26 22.92
CA LEU A 30 -3.69 9.87 23.01
C LEU A 30 -2.61 8.99 22.37
N TYR A 31 -2.69 7.67 22.54
CA TYR A 31 -1.80 6.74 21.85
C TYR A 31 -1.97 6.82 20.33
N LEU A 32 -3.21 6.87 19.83
CA LEU A 32 -3.47 6.97 18.39
C LEU A 32 -2.93 8.26 17.75
N LEU A 33 -2.81 9.33 18.53
CA LEU A 33 -2.23 10.60 18.07
C LEU A 33 -0.70 10.53 17.97
N LYS A 34 -0.05 9.57 18.62
CA LYS A 34 1.41 9.37 18.51
C LYS A 34 1.76 8.79 17.15
N ASP A 35 2.84 9.25 16.54
CA ASP A 35 3.37 8.60 15.35
C ASP A 35 4.03 7.26 15.72
N ASN A 36 3.45 6.19 15.19
CA ASN A 36 3.98 4.84 15.28
C ASN A 36 4.63 4.45 13.94
N PRO A 37 5.67 3.61 13.98
CA PRO A 37 6.30 3.11 12.76
C PRO A 37 5.34 2.21 11.98
N ARG A 38 5.39 2.31 10.66
CA ARG A 38 4.44 1.69 9.72
C ARG A 38 5.22 0.86 8.72
N SER A 39 4.65 -0.26 8.30
CA SER A 39 5.14 -0.99 7.13
C SER A 39 4.23 -0.73 5.94
N PHE A 40 4.84 -0.57 4.77
CA PHE A 40 4.12 -0.50 3.49
C PHE A 40 4.38 -1.78 2.73
N VAL A 41 3.34 -2.31 2.12
CA VAL A 41 3.42 -3.40 1.16
C VAL A 41 2.74 -2.93 -0.11
N VAL A 42 3.43 -3.06 -1.24
CA VAL A 42 2.91 -2.80 -2.57
C VAL A 42 2.95 -4.10 -3.34
N GLN A 43 1.83 -4.52 -3.88
CA GLN A 43 1.71 -5.68 -4.76
C GLN A 43 1.18 -5.19 -6.09
N ALA A 44 2.00 -5.28 -7.12
CA ALA A 44 1.80 -4.59 -8.37
C ALA A 44 2.14 -5.46 -9.56
N GLU A 45 1.56 -5.11 -10.68
CA GLU A 45 1.88 -5.64 -11.99
C GLU A 45 2.43 -4.50 -12.81
N ALA A 46 3.64 -4.67 -13.36
CA ALA A 46 4.31 -3.60 -14.08
C ALA A 46 5.02 -4.12 -15.31
N ARG A 47 5.13 -3.27 -16.33
CA ARG A 47 6.03 -3.49 -17.45
C ARG A 47 7.43 -2.99 -17.14
N GLY A 48 7.58 -2.07 -16.19
CA GLY A 48 8.87 -1.50 -15.82
C GLY A 48 9.05 -1.32 -14.32
N VAL A 49 10.29 -1.53 -13.88
CA VAL A 49 10.76 -1.20 -12.54
C VAL A 49 12.10 -0.50 -12.68
N THR A 50 12.29 0.61 -11.97
CA THR A 50 13.60 1.25 -11.82
C THR A 50 14.02 1.11 -10.37
N ALA A 51 15.26 0.73 -10.13
CA ALA A 51 15.79 0.58 -8.79
C ALA A 51 17.18 1.18 -8.67
N ARG A 52 17.43 1.90 -7.58
CA ARG A 52 18.78 2.26 -7.13
C ARG A 52 19.15 1.37 -5.96
N ILE A 53 20.17 0.54 -6.14
CA ILE A 53 20.59 -0.48 -5.19
C ILE A 53 21.25 0.15 -3.98
N ASP A 54 20.84 -0.26 -2.78
CA ASP A 54 21.51 0.14 -1.53
C ASP A 54 22.12 -1.06 -0.79
N HIS A 55 21.64 -2.28 -1.07
CA HIS A 55 22.14 -3.53 -0.46
C HIS A 55 22.58 -4.53 -1.54
N PRO A 56 23.86 -4.47 -1.97
CA PRO A 56 24.40 -5.36 -3.02
C PRO A 56 24.21 -6.85 -2.74
N ALA A 57 24.41 -7.26 -1.48
CA ALA A 57 24.29 -8.66 -1.07
C ALA A 57 22.88 -9.24 -1.23
N MET A 58 21.86 -8.38 -1.26
CA MET A 58 20.46 -8.78 -1.50
C MET A 58 20.02 -8.58 -2.94
N SER A 59 20.90 -8.05 -3.79
CA SER A 59 20.63 -7.73 -5.20
C SER A 59 21.62 -8.49 -6.10
N GLN A 60 21.85 -9.76 -5.80
CA GLN A 60 22.64 -10.67 -6.62
C GLN A 60 21.66 -11.51 -7.44
N TRP A 61 21.81 -11.52 -8.75
CA TRP A 61 20.90 -12.22 -9.64
C TRP A 61 21.60 -13.37 -10.32
N LEU A 62 20.92 -14.51 -10.38
CA LEU A 62 21.32 -15.67 -11.16
C LEU A 62 20.27 -15.86 -12.26
N LEU A 63 20.72 -15.77 -13.51
CA LEU A 63 19.88 -15.94 -14.69
C LEU A 63 20.31 -17.21 -15.41
N ASP A 64 19.41 -18.18 -15.56
CA ASP A 64 19.75 -19.48 -16.14
C ASP A 64 20.30 -19.35 -17.57
N ARG A 65 19.67 -18.48 -18.36
CA ARG A 65 20.11 -18.11 -19.71
C ARG A 65 19.82 -16.64 -19.97
N ALA A 66 20.83 -15.96 -20.50
CA ALA A 66 20.71 -14.56 -20.91
C ALA A 66 21.63 -14.28 -22.10
N GLN A 67 21.30 -13.24 -22.84
CA GLN A 67 22.17 -12.64 -23.84
C GLN A 67 22.63 -11.27 -23.35
N VAL A 68 23.93 -11.02 -23.40
CA VAL A 68 24.51 -9.73 -23.06
C VAL A 68 24.91 -9.05 -24.36
N CYS A 69 24.33 -7.89 -24.60
CA CYS A 69 24.44 -7.16 -25.84
C CYS A 69 25.29 -5.90 -25.58
N PHE A 70 26.58 -6.03 -25.87
CA PHE A 70 27.55 -4.95 -25.71
C PHE A 70 27.50 -4.03 -26.91
N ARG A 71 27.22 -2.75 -26.70
CA ARG A 71 27.08 -1.80 -27.80
C ARG A 71 28.43 -1.59 -28.48
N ARG A 72 28.43 -1.69 -29.81
CA ARG A 72 29.59 -1.31 -30.63
C ARG A 72 29.69 0.21 -30.63
N GLU A 73 30.89 0.77 -30.49
CA GLU A 73 31.13 2.22 -30.38
C GLU A 73 30.63 3.08 -31.57
N ARG A 74 30.15 2.47 -32.66
CA ARG A 74 29.62 3.23 -33.80
C ARG A 74 28.22 3.75 -33.46
N ARG A 75 28.07 5.09 -33.43
CA ARG A 75 26.83 5.86 -33.24
C ARG A 75 25.60 5.16 -33.84
N ALA A 76 24.87 4.46 -32.99
CA ALA A 76 23.58 3.87 -33.31
C ALA A 76 22.44 4.71 -32.69
N PRO A 77 21.29 4.87 -33.35
CA PRO A 77 20.11 5.52 -32.76
C PRO A 77 19.53 4.69 -31.59
N ALA A 78 18.74 5.33 -30.72
CA ALA A 78 18.03 4.67 -29.62
C ALA A 78 17.07 3.60 -30.14
N ILE A 79 17.03 2.44 -29.49
CA ILE A 79 16.23 1.28 -29.91
C ILE A 79 14.86 1.32 -29.21
N PRO A 80 13.75 1.24 -29.97
CA PRO A 80 12.41 1.07 -29.40
C PRO A 80 12.26 -0.28 -28.68
N ALA A 81 11.64 -0.28 -27.51
CA ALA A 81 11.48 -1.46 -26.64
C ALA A 81 10.46 -2.52 -27.14
N ASP A 82 9.93 -2.37 -28.35
CA ASP A 82 8.83 -3.18 -28.91
C ASP A 82 9.25 -4.16 -30.01
N GLN A 83 10.54 -4.32 -30.30
CA GLN A 83 11.01 -5.24 -31.35
C GLN A 83 11.29 -6.66 -30.82
N ALA A 84 11.06 -7.66 -31.69
CA ALA A 84 11.29 -9.08 -31.45
C ALA A 84 12.71 -9.40 -30.92
N PRO A 85 12.94 -10.52 -30.21
CA PRO A 85 14.22 -10.81 -29.55
C PRO A 85 15.46 -10.71 -30.46
N ASP A 86 15.40 -11.19 -31.70
CA ASP A 86 16.49 -11.07 -32.68
C ASP A 86 16.81 -9.61 -33.10
N ALA A 87 15.88 -8.68 -32.88
CA ALA A 87 16.01 -7.27 -33.20
C ALA A 87 16.44 -6.40 -32.00
N VAL A 88 16.25 -6.87 -30.76
CA VAL A 88 16.74 -6.17 -29.56
C VAL A 88 18.27 -6.09 -29.58
N CYS A 89 18.91 -7.19 -29.97
CA CYS A 89 20.37 -7.29 -30.07
C CYS A 89 20.85 -7.39 -31.52
N ASP A 90 20.46 -6.43 -32.36
CA ASP A 90 20.92 -6.36 -33.75
C ASP A 90 22.47 -6.43 -33.79
N ALA A 91 23.00 -7.48 -34.43
CA ALA A 91 24.43 -7.75 -34.54
C ALA A 91 25.22 -6.61 -35.24
N ARG A 92 24.53 -5.70 -35.96
CA ARG A 92 25.11 -4.48 -36.52
C ARG A 92 25.44 -3.45 -35.45
N LEU A 93 24.64 -3.42 -34.38
CA LEU A 93 24.72 -2.45 -33.29
C LEU A 93 25.43 -3.02 -32.06
N PHE A 94 25.29 -4.33 -31.82
CA PHE A 94 25.82 -5.00 -30.65
C PHE A 94 26.79 -6.13 -30.99
N GLU A 95 27.65 -6.42 -30.03
CA GLU A 95 28.34 -7.69 -29.89
C GLU A 95 27.55 -8.51 -28.87
N VAL A 96 27.04 -9.66 -29.30
CA VAL A 96 26.16 -10.51 -28.48
C VAL A 96 26.96 -11.63 -27.86
N VAL A 97 26.90 -11.74 -26.54
CA VAL A 97 27.49 -12.83 -25.76
C VAL A 97 26.36 -13.61 -25.10
N ALA A 98 26.15 -14.84 -25.53
CA ALA A 98 25.25 -15.76 -24.83
C ALA A 98 25.93 -16.25 -23.55
N ALA A 99 25.21 -16.20 -22.43
CA ALA A 99 25.68 -16.65 -21.14
C ALA A 99 24.67 -17.62 -20.53
N GLU A 100 25.17 -18.77 -20.08
CA GLU A 100 24.44 -19.72 -19.26
C GLU A 100 24.82 -19.51 -17.79
N ASN A 101 23.84 -19.59 -16.89
CA ASN A 101 24.01 -19.32 -15.46
C ASN A 101 24.69 -17.98 -15.20
N LEU A 102 24.20 -16.92 -15.87
CA LEU A 102 24.74 -15.59 -15.76
C LEU A 102 24.46 -15.04 -14.36
N GLU A 103 25.54 -14.84 -13.61
CA GLU A 103 25.50 -14.20 -12.31
C GLU A 103 25.83 -12.72 -12.45
N ILE A 104 24.98 -11.85 -11.88
CA ILE A 104 25.15 -10.40 -11.91
C ILE A 104 25.19 -9.88 -10.47
N PHE A 105 26.26 -9.15 -10.16
CA PHE A 105 26.45 -8.47 -8.89
C PHE A 105 26.22 -6.97 -9.09
N TRP A 106 25.14 -6.44 -8.53
CA TRP A 106 24.87 -5.01 -8.59
C TRP A 106 25.59 -4.27 -7.45
N PRO A 107 26.52 -3.35 -7.75
CA PRO A 107 27.20 -2.58 -6.72
C PRO A 107 26.24 -1.58 -6.05
N GLU A 108 26.64 -1.08 -4.89
CA GLU A 108 25.87 -0.04 -4.19
C GLU A 108 25.69 1.16 -5.11
N LYS A 109 24.53 1.80 -5.08
CA LYS A 109 24.12 2.94 -5.92
C LYS A 109 24.02 2.64 -7.41
N ALA A 110 24.15 1.38 -7.85
CA ALA A 110 23.78 1.01 -9.20
C ALA A 110 22.30 1.33 -9.42
N GLU A 111 22.00 2.07 -10.47
CA GLU A 111 20.66 2.36 -10.93
C GLU A 111 20.36 1.47 -12.12
N ILE A 112 19.33 0.64 -11.99
CA ILE A 112 18.96 -0.38 -12.97
C ILE A 112 17.51 -0.21 -13.38
N ARG A 113 17.23 -0.58 -14.62
CA ARG A 113 15.88 -0.62 -15.18
C ARG A 113 15.57 -2.01 -15.70
N LEU A 114 14.45 -2.55 -15.26
CA LEU A 114 13.83 -3.75 -15.77
C LEU A 114 12.67 -3.35 -16.67
N ASN A 115 12.53 -3.96 -17.83
CA ASN A 115 11.42 -3.71 -18.74
C ASN A 115 10.97 -4.97 -19.49
N ARG A 116 9.66 -5.20 -19.59
CA ARG A 116 9.06 -6.26 -20.40
C ARG A 116 7.76 -5.74 -21.03
N ALA A 117 7.81 -5.44 -22.32
CA ALA A 117 6.74 -4.74 -23.02
C ALA A 117 5.45 -5.57 -23.22
N GLY A 118 5.58 -6.89 -23.39
CA GLY A 118 4.47 -7.80 -23.68
C GLY A 118 4.74 -9.26 -23.28
N PRO A 119 3.76 -10.15 -23.48
CA PRO A 119 3.83 -11.54 -23.02
C PRO A 119 4.96 -12.35 -23.68
N ALA A 120 5.16 -12.17 -24.98
CA ALA A 120 6.25 -12.81 -25.72
C ALA A 120 7.55 -11.99 -25.73
N SER A 121 7.55 -10.81 -25.10
CA SER A 121 8.73 -9.93 -25.08
C SER A 121 9.74 -10.44 -24.06
N PRO A 122 11.06 -10.33 -24.36
CA PRO A 122 12.09 -10.64 -23.38
C PRO A 122 12.04 -9.66 -22.20
N LEU A 123 12.62 -10.08 -21.08
CA LEU A 123 12.97 -9.16 -20.01
C LEU A 123 14.26 -8.44 -20.39
N LEU A 124 14.19 -7.11 -20.46
CA LEU A 124 15.31 -6.22 -20.69
C LEU A 124 15.80 -5.67 -19.37
N ILE A 125 17.10 -5.79 -19.14
CA ILE A 125 17.79 -5.25 -17.98
C ILE A 125 18.81 -4.25 -18.49
N THR A 126 18.70 -3.00 -18.05
CA THR A 126 19.56 -1.89 -18.47
C THR A 126 20.18 -1.24 -17.25
N LEU A 127 21.48 -0.97 -17.32
CA LEU A 127 22.16 -0.13 -16.34
C LEU A 127 21.87 1.34 -16.70
N LEU A 128 21.32 2.12 -15.78
CA LEU A 128 21.13 3.56 -15.97
C LEU A 128 22.36 4.34 -15.49
N GLY A 129 22.98 3.86 -14.40
CA GLY A 129 24.22 4.40 -13.85
C GLY A 129 24.79 3.50 -12.77
N ALA A 130 26.08 3.60 -12.51
CA ALA A 130 26.74 2.98 -11.37
C ALA A 130 27.82 3.95 -10.86
N PRO A 131 28.19 3.91 -9.57
CA PRO A 131 29.40 4.60 -9.11
C PRO A 131 30.64 3.97 -9.75
N GLU A 132 31.83 4.48 -9.39
CA GLU A 132 33.14 4.17 -10.01
C GLU A 132 33.46 2.67 -10.22
N GLN A 133 32.76 1.75 -9.54
CA GLN A 133 32.87 0.32 -9.77
C GLN A 133 32.06 -0.11 -10.99
N ALA A 134 32.74 -0.63 -12.00
CA ALA A 134 32.08 -1.21 -13.17
C ALA A 134 31.30 -2.46 -12.77
N VAL A 135 30.06 -2.58 -13.26
CA VAL A 135 29.29 -3.82 -13.16
C VAL A 135 29.88 -4.78 -14.19
N GLU A 136 30.51 -5.87 -13.75
CA GLU A 136 31.05 -6.85 -14.69
C GLU A 136 30.03 -7.93 -15.02
N VAL A 137 29.85 -8.19 -16.31
CA VAL A 137 28.94 -9.21 -16.84
C VAL A 137 29.70 -9.96 -17.93
N ALA A 138 29.75 -11.29 -17.85
CA ALA A 138 30.52 -12.14 -18.77
C ALA A 138 32.00 -11.69 -18.95
N GLY A 139 32.63 -11.20 -17.87
CA GLY A 139 34.03 -10.77 -17.85
C GLY A 139 34.30 -9.41 -18.50
N ARG A 140 33.26 -8.61 -18.77
CA ARG A 140 33.36 -7.26 -19.34
C ARG A 140 32.54 -6.25 -18.54
N PRO A 141 32.98 -4.98 -18.46
CA PRO A 141 32.20 -3.94 -17.81
C PRO A 141 30.94 -3.63 -18.62
N LEU A 142 29.79 -3.62 -17.96
CA LEU A 142 28.50 -3.20 -18.48
C LEU A 142 28.39 -1.68 -18.36
N THR A 143 27.94 -1.04 -19.43
CA THR A 143 27.69 0.41 -19.52
C THR A 143 26.20 0.67 -19.67
N SER A 144 25.80 1.95 -19.57
CA SER A 144 24.40 2.33 -19.77
C SER A 144 23.88 2.19 -21.20
N ALA A 145 24.77 1.87 -22.12
CA ALA A 145 24.47 1.63 -23.52
C ALA A 145 24.27 0.14 -23.84
N ASP A 146 24.60 -0.75 -22.90
CA ASP A 146 24.52 -2.19 -23.04
C ASP A 146 23.19 -2.73 -22.49
N LEU A 147 22.82 -3.92 -22.92
CA LEU A 147 21.58 -4.57 -22.53
C LEU A 147 21.86 -5.99 -22.08
N VAL A 148 21.22 -6.43 -21.00
CA VAL A 148 21.08 -7.84 -20.68
C VAL A 148 19.65 -8.25 -21.03
N VAL A 149 19.52 -9.26 -21.88
CA VAL A 149 18.26 -9.73 -22.45
C VAL A 149 18.03 -11.16 -21.97
N VAL A 150 16.89 -11.38 -21.33
CA VAL A 150 16.44 -12.71 -20.90
C VAL A 150 15.22 -13.05 -21.71
N GLU A 151 15.32 -14.10 -22.53
CA GLU A 151 14.21 -14.55 -23.36
C GLU A 151 12.96 -14.85 -22.52
N SER A 152 11.78 -14.65 -23.10
CA SER A 152 10.55 -14.82 -22.34
C SER A 152 10.41 -16.22 -21.75
N ALA A 153 10.80 -17.27 -22.49
CA ALA A 153 10.73 -18.64 -21.99
C ALA A 153 11.67 -18.90 -20.81
N ASP A 154 12.88 -18.32 -20.84
CA ASP A 154 13.87 -18.46 -19.78
C ASP A 154 13.46 -17.61 -18.55
N TRP A 155 12.89 -16.41 -18.77
CA TRP A 155 12.35 -15.57 -17.69
C TRP A 155 11.28 -16.29 -16.88
N LEU A 156 10.37 -17.00 -17.53
CA LEU A 156 9.31 -17.78 -16.88
C LEU A 156 9.87 -18.92 -16.00
N GLY A 157 11.06 -19.43 -16.30
CA GLY A 157 11.74 -20.46 -15.53
C GLY A 157 12.61 -19.93 -14.39
N ASN A 158 12.97 -18.64 -14.42
CA ASN A 158 13.86 -18.04 -13.45
C ASN A 158 13.18 -17.83 -12.08
N SER A 159 14.01 -17.81 -11.03
CA SER A 159 13.58 -17.40 -9.71
C SER A 159 13.28 -15.89 -9.65
N PRO A 160 12.44 -15.42 -8.71
CA PRO A 160 12.20 -13.99 -8.52
C PRO A 160 13.51 -13.22 -8.30
N LEU A 161 13.64 -12.09 -8.99
CA LEU A 161 14.77 -11.18 -8.83
C LEU A 161 14.58 -10.35 -7.57
N THR A 162 15.50 -10.47 -6.63
CA THR A 162 15.49 -9.69 -5.39
C THR A 162 16.09 -8.31 -5.63
N ILE A 163 15.45 -7.28 -5.09
CA ILE A 163 15.90 -5.89 -5.22
C ILE A 163 15.85 -5.24 -3.84
N ALA A 164 16.93 -4.58 -3.46
CA ALA A 164 17.02 -3.89 -2.19
C ALA A 164 17.64 -2.49 -2.36
N GLY A 165 16.81 -1.47 -2.16
CA GLY A 165 17.18 -0.07 -2.27
C GLY A 165 15.99 0.84 -2.54
N HIS A 166 16.16 1.86 -3.36
CA HIS A 166 15.09 2.77 -3.75
C HIS A 166 14.42 2.28 -5.02
N ILE A 167 13.16 1.88 -4.93
CA ILE A 167 12.47 1.18 -6.01
C ILE A 167 11.24 1.98 -6.45
N VAL A 168 11.16 2.21 -7.75
CA VAL A 168 10.02 2.81 -8.44
C VAL A 168 9.37 1.74 -9.30
N VAL A 169 8.08 1.48 -9.06
CA VAL A 169 7.28 0.53 -9.83
C VAL A 169 6.43 1.28 -10.83
N GLY A 170 6.48 0.86 -12.08
CA GLY A 170 5.92 1.64 -13.16
C GLY A 170 6.86 2.76 -13.60
N SER A 171 6.42 3.55 -14.56
CA SER A 171 7.10 4.75 -15.01
C SER A 171 6.07 5.80 -15.36
N ARG A 172 6.48 7.09 -15.27
CA ARG A 172 5.60 8.20 -15.62
C ARG A 172 5.27 8.11 -17.12
N PRO A 173 4.00 8.04 -17.52
CA PRO A 173 3.63 7.97 -18.92
C PRO A 173 4.21 9.18 -19.68
N GLY A 174 5.05 8.88 -20.66
CA GLY A 174 5.74 9.84 -21.50
C GLY A 174 5.90 9.33 -22.93
N PRO A 175 6.24 10.18 -23.90
CA PRO A 175 6.44 9.75 -25.27
C PRO A 175 7.50 8.64 -25.37
N GLY A 176 7.10 7.46 -25.83
CA GLY A 176 7.98 6.29 -25.96
C GLY A 176 8.21 5.49 -24.67
N GLU A 177 7.56 5.86 -23.57
CA GLU A 177 7.69 5.15 -22.30
C GLU A 177 6.87 3.86 -22.32
N THR A 178 7.49 2.75 -21.94
CA THR A 178 6.89 1.40 -22.01
C THR A 178 6.79 0.71 -20.65
N GLY A 179 7.49 1.24 -19.63
CA GLY A 179 7.59 0.65 -18.29
C GLY A 179 6.39 0.90 -17.38
N ASN A 180 5.19 1.11 -17.92
CA ASN A 180 4.02 1.54 -17.15
C ASN A 180 3.56 0.48 -16.13
N LEU A 181 2.95 0.94 -15.04
CA LEU A 181 2.17 0.07 -14.16
C LEU A 181 0.92 -0.44 -14.89
N LEU A 182 0.57 -1.70 -14.68
CA LEU A 182 -0.63 -2.33 -15.23
C LEU A 182 -1.77 -2.31 -14.21
N GLY A 183 -1.44 -2.46 -12.93
CA GLY A 183 -2.36 -2.37 -11.81
C GLY A 183 -1.70 -2.85 -10.53
N GLY A 184 -2.45 -2.83 -9.44
CA GLY A 184 -1.95 -3.37 -8.18
C GLY A 184 -2.75 -2.88 -6.98
N SER A 185 -2.26 -3.21 -5.81
CA SER A 185 -2.78 -2.73 -4.54
C SER A 185 -1.65 -2.38 -3.60
N TYR A 186 -1.98 -1.57 -2.60
CA TYR A 186 -1.09 -1.30 -1.49
C TYR A 186 -1.83 -1.52 -0.18
N ALA A 187 -1.06 -1.91 0.84
CA ALA A 187 -1.52 -2.02 2.21
C ALA A 187 -0.51 -1.35 3.14
N VAL A 188 -1.03 -0.57 4.08
CA VAL A 188 -0.25 0.03 5.15
C VAL A 188 -0.62 -0.66 6.45
N SER A 189 0.37 -1.23 7.11
CA SER A 189 0.18 -1.97 8.35
C SER A 189 0.92 -1.29 9.50
N GLU A 190 0.29 -1.31 10.68
CA GLU A 190 0.83 -0.75 11.90
C GLU A 190 0.61 -1.72 13.06
N ARG A 191 1.55 -1.74 14.02
CA ARG A 191 1.35 -2.49 15.26
C ARG A 191 0.51 -1.66 16.23
N LEU A 192 -0.78 -2.01 16.31
CA LEU A 192 -1.72 -1.35 17.23
C LEU A 192 -1.58 -1.89 18.67
N PRO A 193 -1.99 -1.12 19.70
CA PRO A 193 -2.00 -1.58 21.09
C PRO A 193 -2.85 -2.83 21.23
N LEU A 194 -2.37 -3.79 22.03
CA LEU A 194 -3.06 -5.04 22.32
C LEU A 194 -3.30 -5.96 21.11
N ALA A 195 -2.93 -5.52 19.89
CA ALA A 195 -2.93 -6.38 18.72
C ALA A 195 -1.72 -7.33 18.78
N PRO A 196 -1.92 -8.65 18.55
CA PRO A 196 -0.82 -9.62 18.58
C PRO A 196 0.14 -9.47 17.40
N ALA A 197 -0.32 -8.86 16.30
CA ALA A 197 0.43 -8.68 15.06
C ALA A 197 0.16 -7.30 14.42
N ALA A 198 0.94 -6.95 13.39
CA ALA A 198 0.68 -5.78 12.58
C ALA A 198 -0.70 -5.89 11.92
N THR A 199 -1.49 -4.82 11.98
CA THR A 199 -2.86 -4.78 11.45
C THR A 199 -2.90 -3.80 10.27
N PRO A 200 -3.52 -4.16 9.13
CA PRO A 200 -3.70 -3.22 8.03
C PRO A 200 -4.61 -2.08 8.48
N ILE A 201 -4.10 -0.86 8.46
CA ILE A 201 -4.84 0.35 8.84
C ILE A 201 -5.38 1.10 7.62
N MET A 202 -4.80 0.87 6.45
CA MET A 202 -5.18 1.51 5.19
C MET A 202 -4.85 0.58 4.03
N SER A 203 -5.68 0.57 3.01
CA SER A 203 -5.40 -0.10 1.74
C SER A 203 -6.00 0.68 0.59
N GLY A 204 -5.48 0.44 -0.60
CA GLY A 204 -5.99 1.05 -1.82
C GLY A 204 -5.55 0.30 -3.07
N GLN A 205 -6.10 0.73 -4.20
CA GLN A 205 -5.80 0.19 -5.52
C GLN A 205 -4.90 1.15 -6.27
N LEU A 206 -4.01 0.59 -7.10
CA LEU A 206 -3.14 1.29 -8.02
C LEU A 206 -3.70 1.12 -9.43
N LEU A 207 -3.66 2.19 -10.23
CA LEU A 207 -4.21 2.20 -11.57
C LEU A 207 -3.12 2.03 -12.62
N SER A 208 -3.51 1.56 -13.81
CA SER A 208 -2.58 1.50 -14.93
C SER A 208 -2.04 2.91 -15.25
N GLY A 209 -0.73 2.99 -15.47
CA GLY A 209 0.00 4.22 -15.72
C GLY A 209 0.42 5.00 -14.47
N ASP A 210 0.11 4.53 -13.27
CA ASP A 210 0.70 5.09 -12.05
C ASP A 210 2.21 4.75 -11.98
N ALA A 211 2.99 5.62 -11.34
CA ALA A 211 4.36 5.33 -10.90
C ALA A 211 4.39 5.42 -9.37
N VAL A 212 4.93 4.38 -8.73
CA VAL A 212 4.78 4.18 -7.28
C VAL A 212 6.14 4.05 -6.63
N GLU A 213 6.36 4.84 -5.57
CA GLU A 213 7.59 4.85 -4.78
C GLU A 213 7.25 4.93 -3.28
N ILE A 214 7.98 4.20 -2.45
CA ILE A 214 7.87 4.33 -0.99
C ILE A 214 8.85 5.41 -0.53
N LEU A 215 8.36 6.42 0.16
CA LEU A 215 9.11 7.57 0.65
C LEU A 215 9.21 7.55 2.18
N LEU A 216 10.32 8.01 2.73
CA LEU A 216 10.50 8.31 4.16
C LEU A 216 10.17 9.77 4.43
N ARG A 217 9.33 10.03 5.42
CA ARG A 217 9.14 11.37 5.96
C ARG A 217 10.35 11.72 6.83
N LYS A 218 11.07 12.79 6.48
CA LYS A 218 12.12 13.36 7.33
C LYS A 218 11.63 14.65 7.97
N ASP A 219 11.68 14.67 9.30
CA ASP A 219 11.43 15.88 10.07
C ASP A 219 12.64 16.82 9.96
N CYS A 220 12.47 17.88 9.18
CA CYS A 220 13.44 18.97 9.03
C CYS A 220 13.79 19.69 10.34
N ALA A 221 13.03 19.47 11.42
CA ALA A 221 13.11 20.25 12.64
C ALA A 221 14.33 19.93 13.53
N ALA A 222 15.04 18.81 13.29
CA ALA A 222 16.11 18.33 14.16
C ALA A 222 17.54 18.50 13.59
N ALA A 223 17.69 19.00 12.36
CA ALA A 223 19.01 19.24 11.78
C ALA A 223 19.58 20.57 12.30
N THR A 224 20.12 20.57 13.52
CA THR A 224 20.96 21.65 14.06
C THR A 224 22.32 21.77 13.35
N GLY A 225 22.61 20.92 12.37
CA GLY A 225 23.80 20.99 11.51
C GLY A 225 23.41 21.01 10.04
N GLU A 226 23.53 22.18 9.42
CA GLU A 226 23.91 22.47 8.02
C GLU A 226 23.21 21.80 6.82
N GLN A 227 22.31 20.84 7.01
CA GLN A 227 21.44 20.34 5.95
C GLN A 227 20.12 21.12 5.99
N ALA A 228 20.16 22.38 5.56
CA ALA A 228 18.97 23.20 5.37
C ALA A 228 18.01 22.46 4.43
N CYS A 229 16.73 22.35 4.83
CA CYS A 229 15.73 21.76 3.97
C CYS A 229 15.64 22.58 2.67
N PRO A 230 15.87 21.95 1.49
CA PRO A 230 16.10 22.64 0.23
C PRO A 230 15.01 23.65 -0.13
N ASP A 231 13.79 23.48 0.38
CA ASP A 231 12.65 24.32 0.04
C ASP A 231 12.25 25.37 1.11
N GLY A 232 13.11 25.63 2.10
CA GLY A 232 13.12 26.87 2.91
C GLY A 232 11.90 27.19 3.80
N GLY A 233 10.84 26.39 3.77
CA GLY A 233 9.63 26.59 4.57
C GLY A 233 9.69 25.91 5.94
N ARG A 234 9.58 26.67 7.04
CA ARG A 234 9.30 26.10 8.36
C ARG A 234 7.98 25.31 8.31
N GLY A 235 8.05 24.00 8.49
CA GLY A 235 6.89 23.09 8.48
C GLY A 235 6.62 22.35 7.16
N ALA A 236 7.45 22.54 6.12
CA ALA A 236 7.36 21.75 4.90
C ALA A 236 7.83 20.31 5.17
N ARG A 237 6.95 19.32 4.97
CA ARG A 237 7.32 17.90 5.05
C ARG A 237 8.25 17.57 3.90
N HIS A 238 9.44 17.09 4.21
CA HIS A 238 10.39 16.62 3.21
C HIS A 238 10.30 15.10 3.13
N TYR A 239 10.15 14.61 1.91
CA TYR A 239 10.12 13.20 1.61
C TYR A 239 11.42 12.84 0.90
N GLN A 240 12.01 11.72 1.30
CA GLN A 240 13.16 11.14 0.62
C GLN A 240 12.81 9.72 0.20
N PRO A 241 13.40 9.22 -0.90
CA PRO A 241 13.27 7.81 -1.26
C PRO A 241 13.53 6.91 -0.05
N SER A 242 12.59 6.00 0.24
CA SER A 242 12.76 5.01 1.30
C SER A 242 13.67 3.91 0.80
N GLN A 243 14.42 3.32 1.72
CA GLN A 243 14.93 1.98 1.50
C GLN A 243 13.75 1.00 1.51
N SER A 244 13.66 0.21 0.45
CA SER A 244 12.62 -0.77 0.20
C SER A 244 13.25 -2.05 -0.30
N PHE A 245 12.57 -3.15 -0.04
CA PHE A 245 12.97 -4.47 -0.47
C PHE A 245 11.85 -5.02 -1.32
N GLY A 246 12.19 -5.82 -2.32
CA GLY A 246 11.18 -6.39 -3.17
C GLY A 246 11.64 -7.53 -4.03
N PHE A 247 10.65 -8.10 -4.70
CA PHE A 247 10.79 -9.21 -5.61
C PHE A 247 10.13 -8.83 -6.93
N VAL A 248 10.84 -9.11 -8.02
CA VAL A 248 10.29 -9.05 -9.38
C VAL A 248 10.18 -10.47 -9.88
N GLU A 249 8.96 -10.92 -10.18
CA GLU A 249 8.68 -12.31 -10.50
C GLU A 249 8.03 -12.47 -11.89
N PRO A 250 8.34 -13.55 -12.60
CA PRO A 250 7.65 -13.85 -13.84
C PRO A 250 6.16 -14.05 -13.59
N ARG A 251 5.37 -13.56 -14.54
CA ARG A 251 3.94 -13.85 -14.61
C ARG A 251 3.66 -14.99 -15.59
N GLY A 252 2.40 -15.41 -15.74
CA GLY A 252 2.06 -16.44 -16.72
C GLY A 252 2.54 -16.10 -18.14
N ALA A 253 2.63 -17.11 -19.00
CA ALA A 253 3.11 -16.95 -20.38
C ALA A 253 2.30 -15.94 -21.21
N ASP A 254 1.02 -15.77 -20.87
CA ASP A 254 0.09 -14.86 -21.55
C ASP A 254 0.02 -13.45 -20.93
N ASP A 255 0.69 -13.24 -19.80
CA ASP A 255 0.66 -11.97 -19.08
C ASP A 255 1.75 -11.02 -19.58
N ALA A 256 1.39 -9.76 -19.80
CA ALA A 256 2.36 -8.70 -20.06
C ALA A 256 3.06 -8.28 -18.75
N GLY A 257 4.35 -7.92 -18.83
CA GLY A 257 5.11 -7.42 -17.69
C GLY A 257 5.50 -8.49 -16.68
N PHE A 258 5.59 -8.12 -15.41
CA PHE A 258 6.00 -8.98 -14.30
C PHE A 258 5.29 -8.57 -13.01
N GLY A 259 5.24 -9.51 -12.06
CA GLY A 259 4.75 -9.26 -10.71
C GLY A 259 5.82 -8.53 -9.91
N VAL A 260 5.41 -7.56 -9.09
CA VAL A 260 6.29 -6.79 -8.23
C VAL A 260 5.69 -6.76 -6.84
N THR A 261 6.42 -7.29 -5.86
CA THR A 261 6.09 -7.13 -4.45
C THR A 261 7.16 -6.29 -3.79
N LEU A 262 6.80 -5.11 -3.29
CA LEU A 262 7.68 -4.26 -2.49
C LEU A 262 7.21 -4.21 -1.05
N TYR A 263 8.16 -4.15 -0.13
CA TYR A 263 7.93 -3.83 1.26
C TYR A 263 8.99 -2.86 1.77
N ALA A 264 8.56 -1.92 2.63
CA ALA A 264 9.47 -1.05 3.36
C ALA A 264 9.51 -1.45 4.83
N GLU A 265 10.70 -1.38 5.43
CA GLU A 265 10.87 -1.59 6.87
C GLU A 265 10.06 -0.58 7.68
N THR A 266 9.73 -0.99 8.90
CA THR A 266 8.90 -0.21 9.83
C THR A 266 9.52 1.15 10.10
N SER A 267 8.96 2.18 9.48
CA SER A 267 9.48 3.55 9.48
C SER A 267 8.33 4.55 9.35
N ASP A 268 8.64 5.84 9.34
CA ASP A 268 7.68 6.89 9.03
C ASP A 268 7.50 7.04 7.51
N ALA A 269 7.14 5.92 6.89
CA ALA A 269 7.02 5.82 5.45
C ALA A 269 5.69 6.42 4.95
N SER A 270 5.69 6.78 3.68
CA SER A 270 4.56 7.28 2.90
C SER A 270 4.64 6.64 1.52
N LEU A 271 3.52 6.49 0.84
CA LEU A 271 3.51 6.01 -0.54
C LEU A 271 3.31 7.21 -1.46
N SER A 272 4.24 7.45 -2.39
CA SER A 272 4.00 8.35 -3.50
C SER A 272 3.37 7.59 -4.65
N ILE A 273 2.32 8.18 -5.20
CA ILE A 273 1.64 7.73 -6.41
C ILE A 273 1.64 8.92 -7.37
N ASP A 274 2.48 8.84 -8.39
CA ASP A 274 2.52 9.80 -9.48
C ASP A 274 1.67 9.29 -10.64
N ARG A 275 0.69 10.11 -11.06
CA ARG A 275 -0.29 9.75 -12.09
C ARG A 275 -0.28 10.77 -13.20
N PHE A 276 -0.25 10.29 -14.44
CA PHE A 276 -0.27 11.16 -15.62
C PHE A 276 -1.47 12.12 -15.60
N GLY A 277 -1.19 13.42 -15.70
CA GLY A 277 -2.21 14.47 -15.72
C GLY A 277 -2.78 14.83 -14.34
N ALA A 278 -2.30 14.22 -13.25
CA ALA A 278 -2.66 14.60 -11.89
C ALA A 278 -1.42 15.09 -11.12
N SER A 279 -1.65 15.80 -10.02
CA SER A 279 -0.58 16.07 -9.06
C SER A 279 -0.21 14.78 -8.32
N GLU A 280 1.06 14.62 -7.98
CA GLU A 280 1.57 13.55 -7.12
C GLU A 280 0.71 13.41 -5.85
N ILE A 281 0.30 12.17 -5.56
CA ILE A 281 -0.53 11.84 -4.39
C ILE A 281 0.37 11.17 -3.36
N ILE A 282 0.53 11.81 -2.20
CA ILE A 282 1.25 11.22 -1.07
C ILE A 282 0.26 10.59 -0.10
N VAL A 283 0.25 9.26 -0.05
CA VAL A 283 -0.58 8.48 0.87
C VAL A 283 0.09 8.44 2.24
N THR A 284 -0.52 9.14 3.19
CA THR A 284 -0.12 9.14 4.59
C THR A 284 -1.29 8.73 5.48
N PRO A 285 -1.24 7.55 6.12
CA PRO A 285 -2.24 7.20 7.12
C PRO A 285 -2.30 8.26 8.23
N ASN A 286 -3.51 8.50 8.75
CA ASN A 286 -3.78 9.42 9.85
C ASN A 286 -4.42 8.67 11.03
N TRP A 287 -4.67 9.38 12.13
CA TRP A 287 -5.25 8.79 13.34
C TRP A 287 -6.65 8.19 13.12
N VAL A 288 -7.43 8.70 12.15
CA VAL A 288 -8.78 8.18 11.85
C VAL A 288 -8.68 6.76 11.29
N HIS A 289 -7.75 6.51 10.37
CA HIS A 289 -7.49 5.17 9.84
C HIS A 289 -7.15 4.18 10.97
N ARG A 290 -6.30 4.60 11.92
CA ARG A 290 -5.96 3.79 13.09
C ARG A 290 -7.16 3.53 14.01
N ALA A 291 -8.00 4.54 14.23
CA ALA A 291 -9.20 4.40 15.06
C ALA A 291 -10.19 3.40 14.46
N LEU A 292 -10.37 3.44 13.13
CA LEU A 292 -11.24 2.52 12.40
C LEU A 292 -10.67 1.10 12.34
N ALA A 293 -9.35 0.94 12.36
CA ALA A 293 -8.70 -0.38 12.34
C ALA A 293 -8.50 -1.00 13.73
N ASN A 294 -8.73 -0.26 14.82
CA ASN A 294 -8.47 -0.75 16.17
C ASN A 294 -9.71 -1.43 16.79
N PRO A 295 -9.68 -2.77 16.99
CA PRO A 295 -10.83 -3.50 17.54
C PRO A 295 -11.17 -3.08 18.98
N VAL A 296 -10.19 -2.61 19.76
CA VAL A 296 -10.41 -2.17 21.15
C VAL A 296 -11.21 -0.86 21.18
N LEU A 297 -10.96 0.06 20.25
CA LEU A 297 -11.72 1.31 20.17
C LEU A 297 -13.12 1.09 19.61
N LEU A 298 -13.26 0.25 18.60
CA LEU A 298 -14.56 -0.14 18.08
C LEU A 298 -15.40 -0.86 19.16
N GLY A 299 -14.82 -1.85 19.83
CA GLY A 299 -15.47 -2.55 20.94
C GLY A 299 -15.78 -1.63 22.13
N GLY A 300 -14.83 -0.79 22.53
CA GLY A 300 -14.99 0.16 23.63
C GLY A 300 -16.07 1.20 23.37
N SER A 301 -16.14 1.74 22.14
CA SER A 301 -17.18 2.70 21.75
C SER A 301 -18.58 2.05 21.71
N ALA A 302 -18.70 0.81 21.25
CA ALA A 302 -19.96 0.07 21.30
C ALA A 302 -20.42 -0.19 22.74
N ILE A 303 -19.52 -0.61 23.64
CA ILE A 303 -19.85 -0.81 25.06
C ILE A 303 -20.30 0.51 25.70
N LEU A 304 -19.60 1.62 25.43
CA LEU A 304 -19.99 2.93 25.94
C LEU A 304 -21.34 3.39 25.41
N ALA A 305 -21.65 3.13 24.14
CA ALA A 305 -22.96 3.43 23.56
C ALA A 305 -24.08 2.65 24.26
N ILE A 306 -23.86 1.35 24.54
CA ILE A 306 -24.81 0.50 25.29
C ILE A 306 -24.99 1.02 26.73
N LEU A 307 -23.90 1.31 27.44
CA LEU A 307 -23.95 1.83 28.81
C LEU A 307 -24.65 3.20 28.88
N SER A 308 -24.38 4.07 27.91
CA SER A 308 -25.07 5.36 27.76
C SER A 308 -26.57 5.17 27.55
N GLY A 309 -26.96 4.28 26.63
CA GLY A 309 -28.36 3.91 26.40
C GLY A 309 -29.05 3.41 27.68
N LEU A 310 -28.43 2.47 28.40
CA LEU A 310 -28.95 1.95 29.67
C LEU A 310 -29.06 3.03 30.77
N SER A 311 -28.14 4.00 30.80
CA SER A 311 -28.21 5.11 31.75
C SER A 311 -29.40 6.05 31.47
N SER A 312 -29.70 6.31 30.20
CA SER A 312 -30.83 7.17 29.80
C SER A 312 -32.20 6.56 30.15
N LEU A 313 -32.34 5.24 30.04
CA LEU A 313 -33.56 4.52 30.43
C LEU A 313 -33.89 4.67 31.92
N ASN A 314 -32.87 4.66 32.79
CA ASN A 314 -33.07 4.86 34.23
C ASN A 314 -33.44 6.31 34.59
N PHE A 315 -33.12 7.28 33.74
CA PHE A 315 -33.46 8.68 33.96
C PHE A 315 -34.95 8.99 33.66
N LEU A 316 -35.58 8.22 32.76
CA LEU A 316 -37.01 8.35 32.43
C LEU A 316 -37.94 7.63 33.42
N ALA A 317 -37.44 6.63 34.14
CA ALA A 317 -38.23 5.86 35.11
C ALA A 317 -38.88 6.69 36.24
N PRO A 318 -38.22 7.70 36.87
CA PRO A 318 -38.84 8.48 37.93
C PRO A 318 -39.87 9.53 37.46
N LEU A 319 -39.94 9.86 36.16
CA LEU A 319 -40.86 10.88 35.64
C LEU A 319 -42.18 10.31 35.09
N GLY A 320 -42.22 9.06 34.63
CA GLY A 320 -43.40 8.48 33.98
C GLY A 320 -44.31 7.60 34.87
N LEU A 321 -43.76 6.93 35.88
CA LEU A 321 -44.51 5.92 36.66
C LEU A 321 -45.35 6.49 37.82
N TRP A 322 -45.20 7.76 38.16
CA TRP A 322 -46.08 8.43 39.13
C TRP A 322 -47.26 9.18 38.48
N ALA A 323 -47.18 9.51 37.19
CA ALA A 323 -48.29 10.19 36.49
C ALA A 323 -49.36 9.20 35.98
N TRP A 324 -49.03 7.93 35.75
CA TRP A 324 -49.98 6.95 35.23
C TRP A 324 -50.82 6.21 36.30
N ARG A 325 -50.75 6.64 37.57
CA ARG A 325 -51.53 6.02 38.68
C ARG A 325 -52.66 6.90 39.23
N VAL A 326 -52.90 8.09 38.68
CA VAL A 326 -54.00 8.97 39.14
C VAL A 326 -54.81 9.52 37.96
N ARG A 327 -55.50 8.64 37.24
CA ARG A 327 -56.79 8.99 36.61
C ARG A 327 -57.64 7.75 36.36
N GLY A 328 -58.10 7.16 37.47
CA GLY A 328 -59.35 6.40 37.43
C GLY A 328 -60.49 7.37 37.15
N GLY A 329 -60.85 7.53 35.88
CA GLY A 329 -61.95 8.36 35.44
C GLY A 329 -62.68 7.66 34.30
N LYS A 330 -63.72 6.91 34.68
CA LYS A 330 -64.85 6.41 33.90
C LYS A 330 -64.59 6.07 32.42
N THR A 331 -64.61 4.76 32.17
CA THR A 331 -65.00 4.16 30.90
C THR A 331 -66.42 4.59 30.53
N GLU A 332 -66.55 5.58 29.64
CA GLU A 332 -67.70 5.66 28.74
C GLU A 332 -67.34 4.94 27.45
N ALA A 333 -68.18 3.96 27.11
CA ALA A 333 -68.11 3.23 25.87
C ALA A 333 -68.41 4.18 24.71
N VAL A 334 -67.44 4.39 23.83
CA VAL A 334 -67.70 4.92 22.49
C VAL A 334 -67.35 3.81 21.51
N ALA A 335 -68.39 3.42 20.79
CA ALA A 335 -68.36 2.42 19.74
C ALA A 335 -67.61 2.94 18.50
N GLU A 336 -67.04 1.98 17.78
CA GLU A 336 -67.12 1.89 16.32
C GLU A 336 -66.41 2.95 15.48
N GLU A 337 -65.28 2.56 14.86
CA GLU A 337 -65.18 2.47 13.40
C GLU A 337 -63.86 1.78 13.00
N GLN A 338 -63.97 0.77 12.13
CA GLN A 338 -62.84 0.07 11.52
C GLN A 338 -62.25 0.92 10.38
N PRO A 339 -60.92 1.12 10.32
CA PRO A 339 -60.28 1.46 9.06
C PRO A 339 -59.73 0.20 8.38
N VAL A 340 -60.29 0.01 7.19
CA VAL A 340 -59.90 -0.83 6.05
C VAL A 340 -58.38 -1.04 5.94
N VAL A 341 -58.02 -2.31 5.78
CA VAL A 341 -56.69 -2.81 5.40
C VAL A 341 -56.37 -2.32 3.97
N ALA A 342 -55.42 -1.40 3.85
CA ALA A 342 -54.77 -1.09 2.58
C ALA A 342 -53.49 -1.93 2.46
N ALA A 343 -53.54 -2.92 1.57
CA ALA A 343 -52.40 -3.72 1.16
C ALA A 343 -51.38 -2.84 0.44
N ILE A 344 -50.15 -2.74 0.98
CA ILE A 344 -49.01 -2.16 0.27
C ILE A 344 -48.27 -3.32 -0.41
N SER A 345 -48.46 -3.38 -1.73
CA SER A 345 -47.76 -4.23 -2.68
C SER A 345 -46.26 -3.92 -2.72
N ARG A 346 -45.44 -4.97 -2.64
CA ARG A 346 -43.99 -4.95 -2.92
C ARG A 346 -43.75 -4.71 -4.43
N PRO A 347 -42.88 -3.75 -4.82
CA PRO A 347 -42.40 -3.67 -6.19
C PRO A 347 -41.14 -4.52 -6.41
N GLY A 348 -41.27 -5.48 -7.33
CA GLY A 348 -40.30 -5.75 -8.40
C GLY A 348 -38.90 -6.21 -8.03
N GLU A 349 -38.72 -7.53 -7.98
CA GLU A 349 -37.44 -8.22 -8.13
C GLU A 349 -37.20 -8.44 -9.65
N PRO A 350 -36.15 -7.88 -10.28
CA PRO A 350 -35.86 -8.12 -11.69
C PRO A 350 -35.12 -9.45 -11.89
N ASP A 351 -35.67 -10.22 -12.83
CA ASP A 351 -35.23 -11.53 -13.27
C ASP A 351 -33.75 -11.61 -13.67
N ALA A 352 -33.08 -12.66 -13.18
CA ALA A 352 -31.80 -13.12 -13.66
C ALA A 352 -31.95 -13.80 -15.03
N ALA A 353 -31.20 -13.33 -16.03
CA ALA A 353 -31.07 -13.99 -17.32
C ALA A 353 -30.18 -15.24 -17.21
N PRO A 354 -30.50 -16.34 -17.93
CA PRO A 354 -29.67 -17.55 -17.97
C PRO A 354 -28.46 -17.36 -18.92
N PRO A 355 -27.37 -18.14 -18.71
CA PRO A 355 -26.20 -18.10 -19.58
C PRO A 355 -26.50 -18.73 -20.95
N ALA A 356 -26.06 -18.07 -22.01
CA ALA A 356 -25.98 -18.64 -23.35
C ALA A 356 -24.82 -19.64 -23.43
N SER A 357 -25.13 -20.79 -24.01
CA SER A 357 -24.23 -21.87 -24.43
C SER A 357 -23.33 -21.48 -25.59
#